data_AF-A0A1I5W5V9-F1
#
_entry.id   AF-A0A1I5W5V9-F1
#
_cell.length_a   1.000
_cell.length_b   1.000
_cell.length_c   1.000
_cell.angle_alpha   90.00
_cell.angle_beta   90.00
_cell.angle_gamma   90.00
#
_symmetry.space_group_name_H-M   'P 1'
#
loop_
_entity.id
_entity.type
_entity.pdbx_description
1 polymer ?
#
loop_
_entity_poly.entity_id
_entity_poly.type
_entity_poly.pdbx_seq_one_letter_code
_entity_poly.pdbx_strand_id
1 'polypeptide(L)'
;EALVSICKLGESSSLAGNILNRIEDLAVETAAAKSSIKCGCDGLMDYLTGDGNCQRVIYNLELLKRDISKNKVSHKLNNPAGGTGQVKVGEVCIDNLQIRFYGDNPEINPLSKQKTQEGIDFSAANSSNIVLNVNVLDKAEKDKKIEAVWGYLGDKTQENHQATFPVTGTQLHEIFPDTPQDRCDEVAALLNKYSDKFEINTPLRMAHFLGQIGVETGGLMKLQENSCYTSKSRIKKIFGKVKYCDLFEGYTSDLSKCNNDEPESCVPSLQKITSDLVIKDKYVCSPSLIDYTYSCRMGNGPSSSGDGSRFLGKGFIHLTGKGQFENISNIWNKDIENQNNKKDFVGADIDEITNDLDVAMKASMYYWGDNAINLLADEGVTNIQVNKIGAVVNGTNPPNDFEKRLEKTKSAYQILNK
;
A
#
# COMPACT_ATOMS: atom_id res chain seq x y z
N GLU A 1 21.18 33.66 18.14
CA GLU A 1 21.56 35.05 18.52
C GLU A 1 21.03 36.10 17.54
N ALA A 2 21.19 35.94 16.22
CA ALA A 2 20.65 36.89 15.23
C ALA A 2 19.12 37.12 15.32
N LEU A 3 18.32 36.05 15.51
CA LEU A 3 16.87 36.14 15.69
C LEU A 3 16.44 36.93 16.94
N VAL A 4 17.24 36.92 18.00
CA VAL A 4 16.96 37.63 19.25
C VAL A 4 17.25 39.13 19.13
N SER A 5 18.16 39.53 18.24
CA SER A 5 18.44 40.95 17.95
C SER A 5 17.37 41.60 17.06
N ILE A 6 16.72 40.85 16.17
CA ILE A 6 15.71 41.39 15.24
C ILE A 6 14.42 41.78 15.97
N CYS A 7 13.98 41.00 16.98
CA CYS A 7 12.81 41.35 17.79
C CYS A 7 13.01 42.61 18.66
N LYS A 8 14.26 43.05 18.90
CA LYS A 8 14.55 44.24 19.72
C LYS A 8 14.56 45.57 18.95
N LEU A 9 14.59 45.54 17.62
CA LEU A 9 14.81 46.76 16.81
C LEU A 9 13.54 47.37 16.18
N GLY A 10 12.37 46.73 16.27
CA GLY A 10 11.10 47.34 15.88
C GLY A 10 11.03 47.80 14.41
N GLU A 11 11.77 47.18 13.50
CA GLU A 11 11.81 47.57 12.09
C GLU A 11 10.74 46.85 11.24
N SER A 12 10.28 47.55 10.20
CA SER A 12 9.10 47.24 9.37
C SER A 12 9.06 45.80 8.83
N SER A 13 7.85 45.24 8.73
CA SER A 13 7.54 43.89 8.25
C SER A 13 8.15 43.53 6.89
N SER A 14 8.44 44.51 6.03
CA SER A 14 9.08 44.28 4.73
C SER A 14 10.57 43.93 4.84
N LEU A 15 11.30 44.51 5.80
CA LEU A 15 12.71 44.20 6.04
C LEU A 15 12.86 42.82 6.71
N ALA A 16 11.97 42.50 7.64
CA ALA A 16 11.88 41.17 8.24
C ALA A 16 11.53 40.09 7.20
N GLY A 17 10.59 40.36 6.29
CA GLY A 17 10.25 39.46 5.18
C GLY A 17 11.40 39.27 4.19
N ASN A 18 12.14 40.32 3.84
CA ASN A 18 13.31 40.23 2.97
C ASN A 18 14.47 39.46 3.62
N ILE A 19 14.64 39.57 4.94
CA ILE A 19 15.64 38.79 5.70
C ILE A 19 15.21 37.33 5.82
N LEU A 20 13.92 37.05 6.04
CA LEU A 20 13.38 35.69 6.09
C LEU A 20 13.53 34.98 4.74
N ASN A 21 13.18 35.65 3.64
CA ASN A 21 13.38 35.15 2.28
C ASN A 21 14.87 34.92 2.00
N ARG A 22 15.77 35.80 2.47
CA ARG A 22 17.22 35.57 2.36
C ARG A 22 17.72 34.41 3.21
N ILE A 23 17.11 34.13 4.36
CA ILE A 23 17.45 32.99 5.22
C ILE A 23 16.90 31.70 4.60
N GLU A 24 15.72 31.73 4.00
CA GLU A 24 15.16 30.63 3.21
C GLU A 24 15.97 30.38 1.95
N ASP A 25 16.35 31.41 1.21
CA ASP A 25 17.25 31.33 0.06
C ASP A 25 18.63 30.85 0.48
N LEU A 26 19.18 31.32 1.61
CA LEU A 26 20.42 30.78 2.17
C LEU A 26 20.26 29.34 2.66
N ALA A 27 19.10 28.93 3.20
CA ALA A 27 18.85 27.56 3.62
C ALA A 27 18.63 26.63 2.42
N VAL A 28 18.04 27.13 1.33
CA VAL A 28 17.88 26.47 0.03
C VAL A 28 19.22 26.40 -0.70
N GLU A 29 20.05 27.44 -0.65
CA GLU A 29 21.44 27.43 -1.14
C GLU A 29 22.32 26.53 -0.26
N THR A 30 22.08 26.46 1.05
CA THR A 30 22.78 25.55 1.97
C THR A 30 22.31 24.10 1.76
N ALA A 31 21.04 23.87 1.37
CA ALA A 31 20.51 22.55 1.00
C ALA A 31 20.92 22.12 -0.42
N ALA A 32 21.03 23.06 -1.35
CA ALA A 32 21.58 22.87 -2.69
C ALA A 32 23.10 22.62 -2.64
N ALA A 33 23.83 23.31 -1.74
CA ALA A 33 25.24 23.05 -1.45
C ALA A 33 25.45 21.69 -0.76
N LYS A 34 24.49 21.23 0.08
CA LYS A 34 24.51 19.90 0.71
C LYS A 34 24.15 18.73 -0.23
N SER A 35 23.65 18.98 -1.45
CA SER A 35 23.14 17.91 -2.34
C SER A 35 23.87 17.79 -3.68
N SER A 36 24.95 18.54 -3.90
CA SER A 36 25.76 18.45 -5.11
C SER A 36 26.79 17.31 -5.03
N ILE A 37 26.89 16.51 -6.10
CA ILE A 37 27.99 15.55 -6.30
C ILE A 37 28.83 16.02 -7.50
N LYS A 38 30.16 15.94 -7.39
CA LYS A 38 31.09 16.30 -8.45
C LYS A 38 32.18 15.24 -8.62
N CYS A 39 32.73 15.16 -9.83
CA CYS A 39 33.90 14.33 -10.08
C CYS A 39 35.14 15.01 -9.48
N GLY A 40 36.00 14.22 -8.85
CA GLY A 40 37.22 14.69 -8.20
C GLY A 40 36.97 15.37 -6.86
N CYS A 41 38.07 15.68 -6.16
CA CYS A 41 38.08 16.46 -4.92
C CYS A 41 38.96 17.71 -5.08
N ASP A 42 38.56 18.85 -4.49
CA ASP A 42 39.32 20.10 -4.62
C ASP A 42 40.65 20.07 -3.84
N GLY A 43 41.75 20.31 -4.55
CA GLY A 43 43.14 20.32 -4.06
C GLY A 43 44.08 20.11 -5.25
N LEU A 44 45.31 20.61 -5.20
CA LEU A 44 46.30 20.38 -6.25
C LEU A 44 46.28 18.90 -6.65
N MET A 45 46.02 18.63 -7.93
CA MET A 45 46.10 17.31 -8.54
C MET A 45 47.39 16.62 -8.09
N ASP A 46 47.30 15.73 -7.11
CA ASP A 46 48.29 14.67 -6.96
C ASP A 46 48.00 13.73 -8.13
N TYR A 47 48.73 13.98 -9.23
CA TYR A 47 48.72 13.26 -10.51
C TYR A 47 49.11 11.78 -10.39
N LEU A 48 48.93 11.13 -9.23
CA LEU A 48 49.38 9.76 -8.97
C LEU A 48 48.25 8.73 -8.95
N THR A 49 46.98 9.13 -8.98
CA THR A 49 45.87 8.22 -9.28
C THR A 49 44.94 8.89 -10.27
N GLY A 50 44.89 8.40 -11.51
CA GLY A 50 43.90 8.86 -12.49
C GLY A 50 42.50 8.82 -11.86
N ASP A 51 41.71 9.84 -12.13
CA ASP A 51 40.35 10.13 -11.66
C ASP A 51 39.31 8.98 -11.81
N GLY A 52 39.72 7.86 -12.39
CA GLY A 52 38.88 6.69 -12.60
C GLY A 52 37.66 7.04 -13.43
N ASN A 53 36.63 6.21 -13.38
CA ASN A 53 35.39 6.43 -14.11
C ASN A 53 34.38 7.25 -13.26
N CYS A 54 34.81 8.38 -12.71
CA CYS A 54 34.02 9.21 -11.79
C CYS A 54 32.68 9.65 -12.40
N GLN A 55 32.64 10.00 -13.70
CA GLN A 55 31.39 10.42 -14.35
C GLN A 55 30.36 9.27 -14.36
N ARG A 56 30.82 8.03 -14.49
CA ARG A 56 29.94 6.86 -14.46
C ARG A 56 29.48 6.49 -13.07
N VAL A 57 30.31 6.71 -12.06
CA VAL A 57 29.87 6.61 -10.65
C VAL A 57 28.74 7.60 -10.40
N ILE A 58 28.94 8.87 -10.76
CA ILE A 58 27.94 9.93 -10.62
C ILE A 58 26.65 9.59 -11.37
N TYR A 59 26.74 9.13 -12.62
CA TYR A 59 25.57 8.74 -13.42
C TYR A 59 24.71 7.70 -12.71
N ASN A 60 25.32 6.65 -12.14
CA ASN A 60 24.59 5.59 -11.45
C ASN A 60 23.96 6.09 -10.14
N LEU A 61 24.65 6.98 -9.40
CA LEU A 61 24.11 7.57 -8.18
C LEU A 61 22.93 8.51 -8.47
N GLU A 62 23.00 9.34 -9.51
CA GLU A 62 21.90 10.19 -9.96
C GLU A 62 20.69 9.36 -10.42
N LEU A 63 20.92 8.22 -11.10
CA LEU A 63 19.86 7.29 -11.47
C LEU A 63 19.13 6.74 -10.24
N LEU A 64 19.88 6.24 -9.25
CA LEU A 64 19.32 5.71 -8.00
C LEU A 64 18.58 6.78 -7.21
N LYS A 65 19.17 7.97 -7.05
CA LYS A 65 18.57 9.12 -6.37
C LYS A 65 17.23 9.51 -7.01
N ARG A 66 17.19 9.60 -8.35
CA ARG A 66 15.95 9.89 -9.10
C ARG A 66 14.89 8.81 -8.89
N ASP A 67 15.27 7.55 -8.88
CA ASP A 67 14.31 6.46 -8.76
C ASP A 67 13.77 6.33 -7.33
N ILE A 68 14.63 6.56 -6.32
CA ILE A 68 14.23 6.73 -4.91
C ILE A 68 13.25 7.90 -4.79
N SER A 69 13.56 9.06 -5.37
CA SER A 69 12.70 10.24 -5.30
C SER A 69 11.38 10.09 -6.08
N LYS A 70 11.24 9.04 -6.89
CA LYS A 70 9.99 8.70 -7.60
C LYS A 70 9.28 7.50 -6.98
N ASN A 71 9.73 7.05 -5.81
CA ASN A 71 9.20 5.88 -5.11
C ASN A 71 9.16 4.63 -5.99
N LYS A 72 10.14 4.49 -6.90
CA LYS A 72 10.15 3.40 -7.87
C LYS A 72 10.56 2.11 -7.16
N VAL A 73 9.70 1.09 -7.19
CA VAL A 73 9.93 -0.22 -6.56
C VAL A 73 10.71 -1.21 -7.43
N SER A 74 10.87 -0.91 -8.72
CA SER A 74 11.65 -1.72 -9.67
C SER A 74 12.31 -0.87 -10.76
N HIS A 75 13.56 -1.16 -11.10
CA HIS A 75 14.26 -0.64 -12.26
C HIS A 75 15.07 -1.72 -12.97
N LYS A 76 14.63 -2.11 -14.17
CA LYS A 76 15.39 -3.00 -15.05
C LYS A 76 16.49 -2.27 -15.80
N LEU A 77 17.74 -2.69 -15.60
CA LEU A 77 18.90 -2.13 -16.29
C LEU A 77 19.33 -3.05 -17.43
N ASN A 78 19.67 -2.45 -18.57
CA ASN A 78 20.16 -3.17 -19.74
C ASN A 78 21.68 -3.00 -19.84
N ASN A 79 22.42 -4.10 -19.64
CA ASN A 79 23.88 -4.14 -19.64
C ASN A 79 24.51 -2.99 -18.83
N PRO A 80 24.13 -2.83 -17.54
CA PRO A 80 24.66 -1.75 -16.74
C PRO A 80 26.15 -1.96 -16.55
N ALA A 81 26.87 -0.85 -16.46
CA ALA A 81 28.28 -0.89 -16.18
C ALA A 81 28.59 0.04 -15.01
N GLY A 82 29.23 -0.59 -14.03
CA GLY A 82 29.71 0.06 -12.83
C GLY A 82 30.94 0.91 -13.11
N GLY A 83 31.64 1.27 -12.05
CA GLY A 83 32.84 2.09 -12.14
C GLY A 83 33.48 2.28 -10.78
N THR A 84 34.70 2.79 -10.77
CA THR A 84 35.36 3.27 -9.57
C THR A 84 35.98 4.61 -9.90
N GLY A 85 35.81 5.61 -9.05
CA GLY A 85 36.36 6.94 -9.29
C GLY A 85 36.27 7.83 -8.06
N GLN A 86 37.00 8.94 -8.14
CA GLN A 86 37.02 9.96 -7.09
C GLN A 86 35.83 10.89 -7.25
N VAL A 87 35.08 11.11 -6.17
CA VAL A 87 33.92 12.01 -6.13
C VAL A 87 33.90 12.86 -4.87
N LYS A 88 33.37 14.07 -5.00
CA LYS A 88 33.07 14.96 -3.86
C LYS A 88 31.55 15.04 -3.70
N VAL A 89 31.05 14.59 -2.55
CA VAL A 89 29.63 14.62 -2.17
C VAL A 89 29.45 15.70 -1.10
N GLY A 90 28.86 16.84 -1.47
CA GLY A 90 28.90 18.05 -0.63
C GLY A 90 30.35 18.47 -0.35
N GLU A 91 30.75 18.47 0.93
CA GLU A 91 32.14 18.73 1.35
C GLU A 91 32.97 17.46 1.60
N VAL A 92 32.39 16.27 1.40
CA VAL A 92 33.06 14.99 1.67
C VAL A 92 33.74 14.48 0.42
N CYS A 93 35.06 14.39 0.46
CA CYS A 93 35.86 13.74 -0.58
C CYS A 93 35.87 12.22 -0.41
N ILE A 94 35.66 11.50 -1.51
CA ILE A 94 35.74 10.04 -1.58
C ILE A 94 36.65 9.68 -2.75
N ASP A 95 37.83 9.13 -2.46
CA ASP A 95 38.86 8.81 -3.44
C ASP A 95 38.50 7.59 -4.27
N ASN A 96 37.92 6.57 -3.63
CA ASN A 96 37.51 5.33 -4.28
C ASN A 96 36.06 4.98 -3.93
N LEU A 97 35.12 5.58 -4.67
CA LEU A 97 33.73 5.15 -4.66
C LEU A 97 33.48 4.17 -5.82
N GLN A 98 33.03 2.97 -5.53
CA GLN A 98 32.78 1.92 -6.51
C GLN A 98 31.29 1.60 -6.64
N ILE A 99 30.80 1.55 -7.88
CA ILE A 99 29.49 0.96 -8.22
C ILE A 99 29.74 -0.40 -8.83
N ARG A 100 29.10 -1.44 -8.29
CA ARG A 100 29.20 -2.81 -8.79
C ARG A 100 27.80 -3.40 -8.99
N PHE A 101 27.57 -3.99 -10.15
CA PHE A 101 26.35 -4.72 -10.48
C PHE A 101 26.61 -6.23 -10.47
N TYR A 102 25.57 -7.01 -10.18
CA TYR A 102 25.57 -8.47 -10.30
C TYR A 102 24.55 -8.91 -11.35
N GLY A 103 24.99 -9.76 -12.28
CA GLY A 103 24.20 -10.21 -13.43
C GLY A 103 24.20 -9.23 -14.61
N ASP A 104 23.77 -9.71 -15.78
CA ASP A 104 23.88 -8.97 -17.05
C ASP A 104 22.81 -7.89 -17.21
N ASN A 105 21.62 -8.08 -16.64
CA ASN A 105 20.48 -7.17 -16.74
C ASN A 105 19.67 -7.14 -15.44
N PRO A 106 20.25 -6.68 -14.31
CA PRO A 106 19.58 -6.71 -13.02
C PRO A 106 18.34 -5.81 -13.02
N GLU A 107 17.29 -6.29 -12.35
CA GLU A 107 16.10 -5.53 -11.99
C GLU A 107 16.19 -5.15 -10.53
N ILE A 108 16.57 -3.91 -10.26
CA ILE A 108 16.90 -3.39 -8.92
C ILE A 108 15.63 -2.88 -8.25
N ASN A 109 15.50 -3.01 -6.92
CA ASN A 109 14.57 -2.22 -6.12
C ASN A 109 15.29 -1.00 -5.52
N PRO A 110 15.13 0.22 -6.07
CA PRO A 110 15.75 1.44 -5.55
C PRO A 110 15.45 1.72 -4.07
N LEU A 111 14.28 1.29 -3.58
CA LEU A 111 13.85 1.52 -2.19
C LEU A 111 14.46 0.52 -1.19
N SER A 112 15.17 -0.51 -1.68
CA SER A 112 15.80 -1.54 -0.85
C SER A 112 17.12 -1.13 -0.19
N LYS A 113 17.56 0.14 -0.38
CA LYS A 113 18.86 0.62 0.08
C LYS A 113 19.14 0.22 1.54
N GLN A 114 20.27 -0.44 1.77
CA GLN A 114 20.70 -0.87 3.10
C GLN A 114 22.16 -0.49 3.33
N LYS A 115 22.46 0.20 4.44
CA LYS A 115 23.86 0.47 4.84
C LYS A 115 24.58 -0.83 5.22
N THR A 116 25.83 -0.95 4.81
CA THR A 116 26.74 -2.02 5.18
C THR A 116 28.05 -1.44 5.72
N GLN A 117 28.96 -2.30 6.18
CA GLN A 117 30.31 -1.88 6.58
C GLN A 117 31.17 -1.39 5.39
N GLU A 118 30.78 -1.75 4.16
CA GLU A 118 31.49 -1.41 2.94
C GLU A 118 30.83 -0.26 2.17
N GLY A 119 29.54 0.02 2.41
CA GLY A 119 28.80 1.02 1.66
C GLY A 119 27.29 0.85 1.74
N ILE A 120 26.63 0.73 0.58
CA ILE A 120 25.18 0.63 0.46
C ILE A 120 24.82 -0.49 -0.54
N ASP A 121 23.97 -1.40 -0.10
CA ASP A 121 23.48 -2.51 -0.90
C ASP A 121 22.05 -2.26 -1.39
N PHE A 122 21.76 -2.78 -2.58
CA PHE A 122 20.41 -2.77 -3.16
C PHE A 122 20.07 -4.17 -3.65
N SER A 123 18.88 -4.63 -3.28
CA SER A 123 18.35 -5.92 -3.67
C SER A 123 17.59 -5.88 -4.99
N ALA A 124 17.37 -7.06 -5.56
CA ALA A 124 16.51 -7.23 -6.72
C ALA A 124 15.05 -6.90 -6.38
N ALA A 125 14.27 -6.52 -7.39
CA ALA A 125 12.82 -6.42 -7.24
C ALA A 125 12.24 -7.73 -6.72
N ASN A 126 11.39 -7.65 -5.70
CA ASN A 126 10.70 -8.79 -5.06
C ASN A 126 11.65 -9.88 -4.50
N SER A 127 12.89 -9.54 -4.18
CA SER A 127 13.87 -10.47 -3.62
C SER A 127 14.84 -9.76 -2.67
N SER A 128 15.44 -10.50 -1.74
CA SER A 128 16.53 -10.02 -0.89
C SER A 128 17.91 -10.19 -1.53
N ASN A 129 18.00 -10.78 -2.72
CA ASN A 129 19.26 -10.97 -3.43
C ASN A 129 19.88 -9.63 -3.80
N ILE A 130 21.10 -9.36 -3.32
CA ILE A 130 21.82 -8.14 -3.63
C ILE A 130 22.27 -8.15 -5.10
N VAL A 131 21.91 -7.11 -5.83
CA VAL A 131 22.21 -6.97 -7.27
C VAL A 131 23.00 -5.70 -7.60
N LEU A 132 23.12 -4.78 -6.63
CA LEU A 132 23.98 -3.60 -6.76
C LEU A 132 24.62 -3.25 -5.42
N ASN A 133 25.92 -2.95 -5.44
CA ASN A 133 26.62 -2.30 -4.33
C ASN A 133 27.14 -0.91 -4.74
N VAL A 134 27.07 0.01 -3.78
CA VAL A 134 27.78 1.29 -3.78
C VAL A 134 28.81 1.23 -2.65
N ASN A 135 30.05 0.87 -2.98
CA ASN A 135 31.12 0.61 -2.01
C ASN A 135 32.04 1.83 -1.84
N VAL A 136 32.25 2.25 -0.60
CA VAL A 136 33.30 3.20 -0.23
C VAL A 136 34.56 2.39 0.09
N LEU A 137 35.52 2.33 -0.84
CA LEU A 137 36.74 1.54 -0.66
C LEU A 137 37.82 2.25 0.16
N ASP A 138 37.60 3.53 0.46
CA ASP A 138 38.49 4.31 1.31
C ASP A 138 38.42 3.84 2.76
N LYS A 139 39.59 3.64 3.39
CA LYS A 139 39.66 3.25 4.80
C LYS A 139 39.51 4.43 5.76
N ALA A 140 40.00 5.60 5.37
CA ALA A 140 39.96 6.81 6.22
C ALA A 140 38.56 7.44 6.20
N GLU A 141 38.04 7.74 7.39
CA GLU A 141 36.70 8.32 7.60
C GLU A 141 35.57 7.56 6.86
N LYS A 142 35.69 6.22 6.74
CA LYS A 142 34.78 5.40 5.92
C LYS A 142 33.32 5.63 6.25
N ASP A 143 32.94 5.59 7.53
CA ASP A 143 31.55 5.77 7.96
C ASP A 143 30.99 7.13 7.53
N LYS A 144 31.77 8.22 7.70
CA LYS A 144 31.39 9.57 7.24
C LYS A 144 31.18 9.63 5.73
N LYS A 145 32.01 8.91 4.96
CA LYS A 145 31.87 8.82 3.50
C LYS A 145 30.63 8.00 3.10
N ILE A 146 30.33 6.91 3.80
CA ILE A 146 29.10 6.14 3.61
C ILE A 146 27.88 7.00 3.92
N GLU A 147 27.89 7.76 5.02
CA GLU A 147 26.82 8.69 5.38
C GLU A 147 26.59 9.77 4.32
N ALA A 148 27.67 10.31 3.73
CA ALA A 148 27.56 11.30 2.67
C ALA A 148 26.83 10.74 1.44
N VAL A 149 27.19 9.53 1.00
CA VAL A 149 26.53 8.87 -0.14
C VAL A 149 25.08 8.50 0.21
N TRP A 150 24.83 7.99 1.41
CA TRP A 150 23.49 7.67 1.89
C TRP A 150 22.56 8.88 1.89
N GLY A 151 23.03 10.00 2.44
CA GLY A 151 22.28 11.26 2.47
C GLY A 151 22.05 11.82 1.06
N TYR A 152 23.03 11.71 0.18
CA TYR A 152 22.92 12.19 -1.20
C TYR A 152 21.86 11.44 -2.01
N LEU A 153 21.74 10.12 -1.82
CA LEU A 153 20.70 9.30 -2.48
C LEU A 153 19.28 9.69 -2.04
N GLY A 154 19.14 10.36 -0.90
CA GLY A 154 17.86 10.81 -0.37
C GLY A 154 16.97 9.66 0.11
N ASP A 155 15.78 10.01 0.57
CA ASP A 155 14.73 9.05 0.94
C ASP A 155 13.59 9.10 -0.09
N LYS A 156 12.70 8.11 -0.01
CA LYS A 156 11.47 8.10 -0.78
C LYS A 156 10.75 9.44 -0.65
N THR A 157 10.24 10.01 -1.74
CA THR A 157 9.44 11.23 -1.64
C THR A 157 8.16 10.88 -0.89
N GLN A 158 7.98 11.45 0.30
CA GLN A 158 6.61 11.65 0.77
C GLN A 158 5.99 12.65 -0.20
N GLU A 159 4.91 12.27 -0.87
CA GLU A 159 4.10 13.24 -1.58
C GLU A 159 3.73 14.32 -0.55
N ASN A 160 4.16 15.57 -0.78
CA ASN A 160 3.79 16.74 0.04
C ASN A 160 2.29 17.08 -0.13
N HIS A 161 1.45 16.08 -0.32
CA HIS A 161 0.02 16.22 -0.29
C HIS A 161 -0.39 16.38 1.18
N GLN A 162 -0.83 17.58 1.52
CA GLN A 162 -1.53 17.82 2.77
C GLN A 162 -3.02 17.53 2.53
N ALA A 163 -3.53 16.47 3.14
CA ALA A 163 -4.95 16.14 3.10
C ALA A 163 -5.81 17.32 3.56
N THR A 164 -6.92 17.56 2.87
CA THR A 164 -7.92 18.58 3.24
C THR A 164 -8.50 18.30 4.62
N PHE A 165 -8.66 17.02 4.97
CA PHE A 165 -9.06 16.58 6.29
C PHE A 165 -8.08 15.53 6.82
N PRO A 166 -6.97 15.96 7.44
CA PRO A 166 -5.94 15.03 7.90
C PRO A 166 -6.41 14.27 9.14
N VAL A 167 -6.12 12.97 9.17
CA VAL A 167 -6.29 12.11 10.34
C VAL A 167 -4.93 11.69 10.88
N THR A 168 -4.87 11.41 12.18
CA THR A 168 -3.65 10.95 12.86
C THR A 168 -3.77 9.49 13.26
N GLY A 169 -2.64 8.79 13.37
CA GLY A 169 -2.66 7.42 13.88
C GLY A 169 -3.16 7.36 15.32
N THR A 170 -2.94 8.39 16.15
CA THR A 170 -3.54 8.48 17.50
C THR A 170 -5.06 8.49 17.45
N GLN A 171 -5.68 9.29 16.57
CA GLN A 171 -7.14 9.27 16.39
C GLN A 171 -7.62 7.89 15.92
N LEU A 172 -6.90 7.24 15.00
CA LEU A 172 -7.24 5.89 14.57
C LEU A 172 -7.11 4.87 15.72
N HIS A 173 -6.10 5.00 16.56
CA HIS A 173 -5.90 4.12 17.72
C HIS A 173 -7.01 4.34 18.77
N GLU A 174 -7.49 5.58 18.95
CA GLU A 174 -8.67 5.84 19.79
C GLU A 174 -9.95 5.19 19.24
N ILE A 175 -10.13 5.14 17.93
CA ILE A 175 -11.28 4.49 17.27
C ILE A 175 -11.15 2.96 17.35
N PHE A 176 -9.93 2.44 17.20
CA PHE A 176 -9.61 1.02 17.13
C PHE A 176 -8.57 0.64 18.21
N PRO A 177 -8.95 0.61 19.50
CA PRO A 177 -8.00 0.48 20.61
C PRO A 177 -7.21 -0.84 20.64
N ASP A 178 -7.74 -1.90 20.03
CA ASP A 178 -7.06 -3.20 19.92
C ASP A 178 -6.03 -3.24 18.76
N THR A 179 -5.95 -2.18 17.95
CA THR A 179 -5.05 -2.10 16.79
C THR A 179 -3.73 -1.49 17.23
N PRO A 180 -2.57 -2.09 16.92
CA PRO A 180 -1.26 -1.51 17.23
C PRO A 180 -1.11 -0.07 16.69
N GLN A 181 -0.48 0.81 17.48
CA GLN A 181 -0.30 2.22 17.13
C GLN A 181 0.45 2.42 15.80
N ASP A 182 1.48 1.60 15.55
CA ASP A 182 2.25 1.62 14.29
C ASP A 182 1.36 1.30 13.08
N ARG A 183 0.48 0.30 13.18
CA ARG A 183 -0.52 0.02 12.15
C ARG A 183 -1.50 1.18 11.97
N CYS A 184 -1.93 1.84 13.04
CA CYS A 184 -2.77 3.04 12.94
C CYS A 184 -2.03 4.19 12.25
N ASP A 185 -0.74 4.39 12.52
CA ASP A 185 0.10 5.40 11.87
C ASP A 185 0.26 5.11 10.36
N GLU A 186 0.50 3.84 9.99
CA GLU A 186 0.56 3.39 8.60
C GLU A 186 -0.74 3.70 7.85
N VAL A 187 -1.89 3.34 8.44
CA VAL A 187 -3.20 3.56 7.82
C VAL A 187 -3.54 5.04 7.75
N ALA A 188 -3.24 5.83 8.79
CA ALA A 188 -3.47 7.28 8.77
C ALA A 188 -2.66 7.96 7.65
N ALA A 189 -1.40 7.56 7.45
CA ALA A 189 -0.58 8.07 6.36
C ALA A 189 -1.18 7.75 4.99
N LEU A 190 -1.73 6.55 4.80
CA LEU A 190 -2.39 6.16 3.54
C LEU A 190 -3.71 6.88 3.31
N LEU A 191 -4.51 7.08 4.36
CA LEU A 191 -5.73 7.88 4.30
C LEU A 191 -5.40 9.30 3.87
N ASN A 192 -4.43 9.94 4.52
CA ASN A 192 -4.01 11.30 4.22
C ASN A 192 -3.38 11.42 2.83
N LYS A 193 -2.79 10.35 2.30
CA LYS A 193 -2.22 10.35 0.94
C LYS A 193 -3.29 10.40 -0.14
N TYR A 194 -4.43 9.76 0.08
CA TYR A 194 -5.41 9.48 -0.98
C TYR A 194 -6.80 10.09 -0.77
N SER A 195 -7.17 10.50 0.45
CA SER A 195 -8.54 10.89 0.80
C SER A 195 -9.12 11.95 -0.12
N ASP A 196 -8.33 12.97 -0.47
CA ASP A 196 -8.82 14.12 -1.25
C ASP A 196 -9.21 13.72 -2.67
N LYS A 197 -8.44 12.81 -3.29
CA LYS A 197 -8.72 12.29 -4.63
C LYS A 197 -10.09 11.64 -4.72
N PHE A 198 -10.47 10.89 -3.69
CA PHE A 198 -11.74 10.18 -3.61
C PHE A 198 -12.81 10.99 -2.85
N GLU A 199 -12.49 12.24 -2.54
CA GLU A 199 -13.30 13.16 -1.74
C GLU A 199 -13.76 12.58 -0.39
N ILE A 200 -12.99 11.69 0.22
CA ILE A 200 -13.21 11.16 1.58
C ILE A 200 -12.59 12.15 2.58
N ASN A 201 -12.93 13.43 2.43
CA ASN A 201 -12.22 14.55 3.04
C ASN A 201 -13.12 15.45 3.90
N THR A 202 -14.19 14.86 4.44
CA THR A 202 -15.04 15.49 5.46
C THR A 202 -15.13 14.56 6.68
N PRO A 203 -15.44 15.08 7.88
CA PRO A 203 -15.62 14.23 9.06
C PRO A 203 -16.65 13.13 8.85
N LEU A 204 -17.75 13.41 8.14
CA LEU A 204 -18.80 12.44 7.83
C LEU A 204 -18.29 11.32 6.93
N ARG A 205 -17.68 11.67 5.79
CA ARG A 205 -17.19 10.71 4.80
C ARG A 205 -16.08 9.84 5.39
N MET A 206 -15.12 10.45 6.09
CA MET A 206 -14.03 9.74 6.75
C MET A 206 -14.54 8.80 7.85
N ALA A 207 -15.49 9.24 8.69
CA ALA A 207 -16.07 8.39 9.73
C ALA A 207 -16.82 7.18 9.18
N HIS A 208 -17.59 7.36 8.09
CA HIS A 208 -18.26 6.26 7.41
C HIS A 208 -17.24 5.30 6.79
N PHE A 209 -16.22 5.80 6.10
CA PHE A 209 -15.17 4.97 5.51
C PHE A 209 -14.44 4.14 6.58
N LEU A 210 -13.96 4.78 7.65
CA LEU A 210 -13.31 4.12 8.79
C LEU A 210 -14.21 3.07 9.44
N GLY A 211 -15.49 3.39 9.66
CA GLY A 211 -16.44 2.46 10.25
C GLY A 211 -16.62 1.18 9.42
N GLN A 212 -16.64 1.29 8.09
CA GLN A 212 -16.74 0.13 7.20
C GLN A 212 -15.44 -0.67 7.17
N ILE A 213 -14.30 -0.04 6.85
CA ILE A 213 -13.03 -0.77 6.75
C ILE A 213 -12.64 -1.39 8.09
N GLY A 214 -12.96 -0.75 9.21
CA GLY A 214 -12.72 -1.27 10.55
C GLY A 214 -13.49 -2.56 10.83
N VAL A 215 -14.73 -2.70 10.36
CA VAL A 215 -15.48 -3.95 10.51
C VAL A 215 -14.97 -5.04 9.57
N GLU A 216 -14.75 -4.72 8.29
CA GLU A 216 -14.28 -5.72 7.29
C GLU A 216 -12.94 -6.33 7.71
N THR A 217 -12.01 -5.50 8.18
CA THR A 217 -10.65 -5.94 8.52
C THR A 217 -10.46 -6.38 9.97
N GLY A 218 -11.52 -6.30 10.79
CA GLY A 218 -11.44 -6.56 12.22
C GLY A 218 -10.48 -5.62 12.95
N GLY A 219 -10.60 -4.31 12.72
CA GLY A 219 -9.74 -3.27 13.29
C GLY A 219 -8.48 -3.01 12.48
N LEU A 220 -8.58 -2.89 11.16
CA LEU A 220 -7.47 -2.56 10.25
C LEU A 220 -6.36 -3.64 10.14
N MET A 221 -6.57 -4.81 10.73
CA MET A 221 -5.54 -5.84 10.86
C MET A 221 -5.53 -6.86 9.71
N LYS A 222 -6.70 -7.24 9.18
CA LYS A 222 -6.83 -8.35 8.23
C LYS A 222 -7.26 -7.87 6.85
N LEU A 223 -6.35 -7.90 5.89
CA LEU A 223 -6.60 -7.55 4.49
C LEU A 223 -7.05 -8.74 3.63
N GLN A 224 -7.39 -9.86 4.26
CA GLN A 224 -7.94 -11.02 3.59
C GLN A 224 -8.91 -11.76 4.51
N GLU A 225 -10.05 -12.17 3.95
CA GLU A 225 -11.02 -13.02 4.64
C GLU A 225 -10.45 -14.44 4.85
N ASN A 226 -10.77 -15.05 6.00
CA ASN A 226 -10.35 -16.42 6.29
C ASN A 226 -11.14 -17.45 5.49
N SER A 227 -10.44 -18.29 4.74
CA SER A 227 -11.02 -19.42 3.99
C SER A 227 -11.10 -20.73 4.79
N CYS A 228 -10.35 -20.87 5.89
CA CYS A 228 -10.27 -22.10 6.65
C CYS A 228 -11.33 -22.18 7.77
N TYR A 229 -12.39 -22.97 7.54
CA TYR A 229 -13.39 -23.31 8.55
C TYR A 229 -13.17 -24.74 9.06
N THR A 230 -12.68 -24.89 10.29
CA THR A 230 -12.33 -26.21 10.87
C THR A 230 -13.52 -26.95 11.49
N SER A 231 -14.63 -26.26 11.77
CA SER A 231 -15.80 -26.84 12.43
C SER A 231 -16.93 -27.11 11.44
N LYS A 232 -17.29 -28.39 11.27
CA LYS A 232 -18.47 -28.80 10.48
C LYS A 232 -19.75 -28.13 10.98
N SER A 233 -19.93 -27.97 12.29
CA SER A 233 -21.13 -27.31 12.83
C SER A 233 -21.16 -25.82 12.49
N ARG A 234 -19.99 -25.16 12.47
CA ARG A 234 -19.86 -23.76 12.01
C ARG A 234 -20.12 -23.64 10.51
N ILE A 235 -19.58 -24.53 9.68
CA ILE A 235 -19.85 -24.56 8.23
C ILE A 235 -21.36 -24.71 7.99
N LYS A 236 -22.00 -25.69 8.63
CA LYS A 236 -23.45 -25.89 8.53
C LYS A 236 -24.25 -24.67 8.96
N LYS A 237 -23.84 -23.99 10.03
CA LYS A 237 -24.52 -22.79 10.53
C LYS A 237 -24.45 -21.62 9.55
N ILE A 238 -23.32 -21.42 8.87
CA ILE A 238 -23.08 -20.25 8.01
C ILE A 238 -23.52 -20.54 6.56
N PHE A 239 -23.13 -21.71 6.04
CA PHE A 239 -23.27 -22.09 4.64
C PHE A 239 -24.33 -23.18 4.40
N GLY A 240 -24.98 -23.70 5.44
CA GLY A 240 -26.03 -24.71 5.28
C GLY A 240 -27.31 -24.11 4.71
N LYS A 241 -27.36 -23.95 3.38
CA LYS A 241 -28.53 -23.51 2.62
C LYS A 241 -28.85 -24.57 1.57
N VAL A 242 -30.13 -24.69 1.18
CA VAL A 242 -30.60 -25.71 0.23
C VAL A 242 -29.84 -25.66 -1.09
N LYS A 243 -29.56 -24.46 -1.61
CA LYS A 243 -28.75 -24.26 -2.83
C LYS A 243 -27.29 -24.71 -2.75
N TYR A 244 -26.77 -24.90 -1.54
CA TYR A 244 -25.43 -25.42 -1.28
C TYR A 244 -25.49 -26.89 -0.87
N CYS A 245 -26.36 -27.65 -1.52
CA CYS A 245 -26.64 -29.04 -1.17
C CYS A 245 -25.41 -29.97 -1.27
N ASP A 246 -24.42 -29.68 -2.11
CA ASP A 246 -23.22 -30.54 -2.22
C ASP A 246 -22.39 -30.55 -0.92
N LEU A 247 -22.59 -29.56 -0.03
CA LEU A 247 -21.95 -29.54 1.29
C LEU A 247 -22.24 -30.80 2.10
N PHE A 248 -23.37 -31.46 1.86
CA PHE A 248 -23.88 -32.52 2.71
C PHE A 248 -23.62 -33.92 2.12
N GLU A 249 -23.25 -34.86 2.99
CA GLU A 249 -23.12 -36.27 2.63
C GLU A 249 -24.41 -36.82 1.99
N GLY A 250 -24.28 -37.61 0.93
CA GLY A 250 -25.41 -38.16 0.18
C GLY A 250 -25.99 -37.26 -0.92
N TYR A 251 -25.52 -36.01 -1.07
CA TYR A 251 -25.95 -35.07 -2.12
C TYR A 251 -24.80 -34.76 -3.08
N THR A 252 -25.06 -34.74 -4.38
CA THR A 252 -24.02 -34.43 -5.39
C THR A 252 -24.50 -33.38 -6.39
N SER A 253 -23.73 -32.32 -6.60
CA SER A 253 -23.94 -31.27 -7.62
C SER A 253 -22.87 -31.35 -8.73
N ASP A 254 -23.20 -30.91 -9.95
CA ASP A 254 -22.23 -30.71 -11.04
C ASP A 254 -21.45 -29.41 -10.81
N LEU A 255 -20.28 -29.53 -10.17
CA LEU A 255 -19.41 -28.39 -9.81
C LEU A 255 -18.80 -27.66 -11.01
N SER A 256 -19.04 -28.13 -12.24
CA SER A 256 -18.60 -27.49 -13.48
C SER A 256 -19.63 -26.54 -14.10
N LYS A 257 -20.81 -26.44 -13.49
CA LYS A 257 -21.92 -25.66 -14.04
C LYS A 257 -22.46 -24.64 -13.05
N CYS A 258 -23.06 -23.63 -13.63
CA CYS A 258 -23.87 -22.63 -12.95
C CYS A 258 -25.32 -22.80 -13.37
N ASN A 259 -26.21 -22.60 -12.40
CA ASN A 259 -27.63 -22.42 -12.63
C ASN A 259 -27.97 -20.96 -12.33
N ASN A 260 -27.84 -20.11 -13.36
CA ASN A 260 -27.86 -18.65 -13.21
C ASN A 260 -26.82 -18.19 -12.18
N ASP A 261 -27.23 -17.39 -11.19
CA ASP A 261 -26.36 -16.84 -10.15
C ASP A 261 -26.09 -17.81 -8.97
N GLU A 262 -26.36 -19.10 -9.15
CA GLU A 262 -26.26 -20.13 -8.12
C GLU A 262 -25.55 -21.41 -8.63
N PRO A 263 -25.00 -22.24 -7.73
CA PRO A 263 -24.50 -23.56 -8.11
C PRO A 263 -25.62 -24.48 -8.64
N GLU A 264 -25.23 -25.50 -9.40
CA GLU A 264 -26.18 -26.49 -9.92
C GLU A 264 -26.90 -27.27 -8.81
N SER A 265 -28.15 -27.66 -9.07
CA SER A 265 -28.94 -28.45 -8.10
C SER A 265 -28.34 -29.83 -7.88
N CYS A 266 -28.56 -30.41 -6.68
CA CYS A 266 -28.06 -31.75 -6.39
C CYS A 266 -28.98 -32.88 -6.86
N VAL A 267 -28.35 -34.05 -7.03
CA VAL A 267 -29.01 -35.35 -7.12
C VAL A 267 -28.59 -36.20 -5.90
N PRO A 268 -29.55 -36.67 -5.07
CA PRO A 268 -30.96 -36.27 -5.02
C PRO A 268 -31.13 -34.78 -4.66
N SER A 269 -32.31 -34.22 -4.87
CA SER A 269 -32.61 -32.82 -4.53
C SER A 269 -32.80 -32.64 -3.02
N LEU A 270 -32.12 -31.67 -2.42
CA LEU A 270 -32.27 -31.30 -1.02
C LEU A 270 -33.46 -30.36 -0.84
N GLN A 271 -34.42 -30.71 0.02
CA GLN A 271 -35.63 -29.90 0.21
C GLN A 271 -35.53 -28.93 1.40
N LYS A 272 -34.82 -29.32 2.46
CA LYS A 272 -34.67 -28.52 3.68
C LYS A 272 -33.41 -28.89 4.44
N ILE A 273 -32.92 -27.97 5.27
CA ILE A 273 -31.78 -28.22 6.15
C ILE A 273 -32.28 -28.85 7.44
N THR A 274 -31.78 -30.05 7.76
CA THR A 274 -32.14 -30.79 8.98
C THR A 274 -30.91 -31.00 9.86
N SER A 275 -31.10 -31.33 11.14
CA SER A 275 -30.02 -31.47 12.13
C SER A 275 -29.09 -32.65 11.84
N ASP A 276 -29.59 -33.71 11.20
CA ASP A 276 -28.88 -34.94 10.83
C ASP A 276 -27.93 -34.79 9.63
N LEU A 277 -28.07 -33.74 8.81
CA LEU A 277 -27.15 -33.53 7.68
C LEU A 277 -25.70 -33.33 8.14
N VAL A 278 -24.78 -34.10 7.56
CA VAL A 278 -23.35 -34.06 7.88
C VAL A 278 -22.58 -33.35 6.76
N ILE A 279 -21.69 -32.44 7.14
CA ILE A 279 -20.80 -31.74 6.17
C ILE A 279 -19.71 -32.70 5.69
N LYS A 280 -19.50 -32.77 4.37
CA LYS A 280 -18.41 -33.56 3.77
C LYS A 280 -17.04 -33.03 4.20
N ASP A 281 -16.11 -33.93 4.48
CA ASP A 281 -14.75 -33.57 4.93
C ASP A 281 -13.98 -32.69 3.93
N LYS A 282 -14.25 -32.85 2.62
CA LYS A 282 -13.60 -32.05 1.56
C LYS A 282 -13.80 -30.54 1.68
N TYR A 283 -14.78 -30.10 2.49
CA TYR A 283 -15.09 -28.70 2.74
C TYR A 283 -14.51 -28.15 4.06
N VAL A 284 -13.95 -29.00 4.92
CA VAL A 284 -13.37 -28.57 6.19
C VAL A 284 -11.98 -28.00 5.92
N CYS A 285 -11.76 -26.74 6.32
CA CYS A 285 -10.50 -26.00 6.12
C CYS A 285 -9.93 -26.17 4.69
N SER A 286 -10.79 -26.02 3.69
CA SER A 286 -10.46 -26.29 2.29
C SER A 286 -10.97 -25.15 1.40
N PRO A 287 -10.21 -24.74 0.36
CA PRO A 287 -10.65 -23.75 -0.60
C PRO A 287 -11.96 -24.16 -1.30
N SER A 288 -12.22 -25.46 -1.43
CA SER A 288 -13.45 -25.98 -2.04
C SER A 288 -14.73 -25.47 -1.39
N LEU A 289 -14.70 -25.14 -0.09
CA LEU A 289 -15.86 -24.57 0.59
C LEU A 289 -16.20 -23.20 0.01
N ILE A 290 -15.19 -22.35 -0.15
CA ILE A 290 -15.33 -21.01 -0.67
C ILE A 290 -15.61 -21.06 -2.18
N ASP A 291 -14.88 -21.89 -2.93
CA ASP A 291 -15.11 -22.11 -4.36
C ASP A 291 -16.56 -22.50 -4.65
N TYR A 292 -17.16 -23.34 -3.80
CA TYR A 292 -18.55 -23.76 -3.98
C TYR A 292 -19.57 -22.71 -3.50
N THR A 293 -19.35 -22.09 -2.34
CA THR A 293 -20.34 -21.17 -1.75
C THR A 293 -20.36 -19.80 -2.42
N TYR A 294 -19.26 -19.42 -3.09
CA TYR A 294 -19.10 -18.19 -3.85
C TYR A 294 -19.16 -18.41 -5.38
N SER A 295 -19.38 -19.64 -5.87
CA SER A 295 -19.47 -19.89 -7.31
C SER A 295 -20.67 -19.19 -7.94
N CYS A 296 -20.56 -18.90 -9.23
CA CYS A 296 -21.63 -18.44 -10.11
C CYS A 296 -22.20 -17.07 -9.77
N ARG A 297 -21.58 -16.30 -8.87
CA ARG A 297 -22.06 -14.98 -8.46
C ARG A 297 -20.93 -13.96 -8.50
N MET A 298 -21.28 -12.69 -8.65
CA MET A 298 -20.30 -11.58 -8.63
C MET A 298 -19.19 -11.75 -9.69
N GLY A 299 -19.53 -12.33 -10.84
CA GLY A 299 -18.60 -12.64 -11.92
C GLY A 299 -17.78 -13.92 -11.74
N ASN A 300 -17.89 -14.61 -10.60
CA ASN A 300 -17.23 -15.90 -10.41
C ASN A 300 -17.85 -16.98 -11.32
N GLY A 301 -17.00 -17.83 -11.88
CA GLY A 301 -17.41 -19.04 -12.58
C GLY A 301 -17.94 -20.14 -11.64
N PRO A 302 -18.19 -21.34 -12.19
CA PRO A 302 -18.61 -22.51 -11.41
C PRO A 302 -17.53 -22.91 -10.40
N SER A 303 -17.88 -23.71 -9.39
CA SER A 303 -16.95 -24.11 -8.32
C SER A 303 -15.62 -24.69 -8.83
N SER A 304 -15.64 -25.40 -9.95
CA SER A 304 -14.43 -25.93 -10.61
C SER A 304 -13.45 -24.88 -11.14
N SER A 305 -13.83 -23.61 -11.28
CA SER A 305 -12.92 -22.55 -11.73
C SER A 305 -11.93 -22.10 -10.65
N GLY A 306 -12.23 -22.36 -9.37
CA GLY A 306 -11.45 -21.85 -8.24
C GLY A 306 -11.63 -20.35 -7.97
N ASP A 307 -12.59 -19.70 -8.65
CA ASP A 307 -12.78 -18.26 -8.54
C ASP A 307 -13.23 -17.83 -7.13
N GLY A 308 -13.98 -18.66 -6.42
CA GLY A 308 -14.48 -18.33 -5.09
C GLY A 308 -13.34 -18.06 -4.11
N SER A 309 -12.36 -18.95 -4.02
CA SER A 309 -11.20 -18.79 -3.13
C SER A 309 -10.21 -17.75 -3.66
N ARG A 310 -9.99 -17.69 -4.98
CA ARG A 310 -9.11 -16.70 -5.62
C ARG A 310 -9.56 -15.27 -5.34
N PHE A 311 -10.86 -15.00 -5.55
CA PHE A 311 -11.47 -13.68 -5.38
C PHE A 311 -12.26 -13.54 -4.06
N LEU A 312 -11.88 -14.31 -3.05
CA LEU A 312 -12.35 -14.13 -1.67
C LEU A 312 -11.84 -12.79 -1.13
N GLY A 313 -12.63 -12.13 -0.28
CA GLY A 313 -12.42 -10.78 0.26
C GLY A 313 -10.95 -10.37 0.47
N LYS A 314 -10.50 -9.31 -0.21
CA LYS A 314 -9.15 -8.71 -0.06
C LYS A 314 -9.17 -7.19 0.12
N GLY A 315 -8.13 -6.64 0.73
CA GLY A 315 -7.95 -5.19 0.93
C GLY A 315 -8.71 -4.66 2.15
N PHE A 316 -8.83 -3.34 2.30
CA PHE A 316 -9.50 -2.75 3.46
C PHE A 316 -11.02 -2.85 3.41
N ILE A 317 -11.61 -2.88 2.21
CA ILE A 317 -13.06 -3.03 2.02
C ILE A 317 -13.50 -4.47 1.74
N HIS A 318 -12.56 -5.43 1.75
CA HIS A 318 -12.77 -6.83 1.40
C HIS A 318 -13.45 -7.01 0.03
N LEU A 319 -12.82 -6.47 -1.03
CA LEU A 319 -13.24 -6.67 -2.42
C LEU A 319 -13.46 -8.15 -2.69
N THR A 320 -14.66 -8.50 -3.19
CA THR A 320 -15.10 -9.89 -3.31
C THR A 320 -15.74 -10.17 -4.66
N GLY A 321 -15.34 -11.29 -5.27
CA GLY A 321 -15.85 -11.76 -6.55
C GLY A 321 -15.10 -11.20 -7.76
N LYS A 322 -14.85 -12.05 -8.76
CA LYS A 322 -14.06 -11.75 -9.95
C LYS A 322 -14.47 -10.46 -10.65
N GLY A 323 -15.77 -10.22 -10.79
CA GLY A 323 -16.30 -9.02 -11.44
C GLY A 323 -15.89 -7.72 -10.74
N GLN A 324 -15.74 -7.74 -9.41
CA GLN A 324 -15.23 -6.58 -8.67
C GLN A 324 -13.74 -6.38 -8.93
N PHE A 325 -12.93 -7.43 -8.91
CA PHE A 325 -11.50 -7.33 -9.24
C PHE A 325 -11.26 -6.84 -10.68
N GLU A 326 -12.09 -7.29 -11.64
CA GLU A 326 -12.11 -6.78 -13.01
C GLU A 326 -12.44 -5.28 -13.05
N ASN A 327 -13.48 -4.87 -12.33
CA ASN A 327 -13.90 -3.47 -12.29
C ASN A 327 -12.80 -2.57 -11.69
N ILE A 328 -12.25 -2.95 -10.53
CA ILE A 328 -11.17 -2.20 -9.88
C ILE A 328 -9.93 -2.12 -10.76
N SER A 329 -9.54 -3.21 -11.44
CA SER A 329 -8.44 -3.18 -12.42
C SER A 329 -8.70 -2.16 -13.52
N ASN A 330 -9.92 -2.13 -14.06
CA ASN A 330 -10.30 -1.23 -15.14
C ASN A 330 -10.28 0.24 -14.71
N ILE A 331 -10.86 0.60 -13.57
CA ILE A 331 -10.88 2.00 -13.11
C ILE A 331 -9.49 2.46 -12.67
N TRP A 332 -8.72 1.60 -11.99
CA TRP A 332 -7.32 1.86 -11.67
C TRP A 332 -6.52 2.18 -12.93
N ASN A 333 -6.70 1.37 -13.99
CA ASN A 333 -5.98 1.50 -15.25
C ASN A 333 -6.51 2.61 -16.16
N LYS A 334 -7.68 3.19 -15.91
CA LYS A 334 -8.13 4.39 -16.63
C LYS A 334 -7.56 5.67 -16.03
N ASP A 335 -7.17 5.62 -14.76
CA ASP A 335 -6.62 6.74 -14.05
C ASP A 335 -5.23 7.13 -14.58
N ILE A 336 -5.05 8.44 -14.84
CA ILE A 336 -3.80 8.98 -15.36
C ILE A 336 -2.68 8.93 -14.31
N GLU A 337 -3.01 9.01 -13.02
CA GLU A 337 -2.02 8.87 -11.95
C GLU A 337 -1.38 7.48 -11.94
N ASN A 338 -2.11 6.47 -12.41
CA ASN A 338 -1.63 5.10 -12.51
C ASN A 338 -1.10 4.75 -13.90
N GLN A 339 -0.83 5.73 -14.76
CA GLN A 339 -0.35 5.47 -16.13
C GLN A 339 0.94 4.64 -16.18
N ASN A 340 1.81 4.79 -15.16
CA ASN A 340 3.07 4.08 -15.03
C ASN A 340 3.00 2.90 -14.04
N ASN A 341 1.83 2.60 -13.50
CA ASN A 341 1.59 1.52 -12.54
C ASN A 341 0.24 0.88 -12.80
N LYS A 342 0.08 0.29 -13.99
CA LYS A 342 -1.14 -0.47 -14.34
C LYS A 342 -1.18 -1.78 -13.56
N LYS A 343 -2.38 -2.24 -13.23
CA LYS A 343 -2.63 -3.43 -12.42
C LYS A 343 -3.60 -4.39 -13.09
N ASP A 344 -3.27 -5.68 -13.05
CA ASP A 344 -4.15 -6.80 -13.39
C ASP A 344 -4.51 -7.55 -12.11
N PHE A 345 -5.54 -7.07 -11.41
CA PHE A 345 -6.01 -7.69 -10.17
C PHE A 345 -6.83 -8.96 -10.39
N VAL A 346 -7.06 -9.36 -11.64
CA VAL A 346 -7.63 -10.66 -11.97
C VAL A 346 -6.52 -11.69 -12.15
N GLY A 347 -5.35 -11.24 -12.62
CA GLY A 347 -4.17 -12.05 -12.90
C GLY A 347 -3.01 -11.78 -11.93
N ALA A 348 -1.94 -11.20 -12.47
CA ALA A 348 -0.61 -11.21 -11.85
C ALA A 348 -0.50 -10.38 -10.55
N ASP A 349 -1.35 -9.37 -10.38
CA ASP A 349 -1.20 -8.37 -9.31
C ASP A 349 -2.23 -8.54 -8.18
N ILE A 350 -3.03 -9.61 -8.20
CA ILE A 350 -4.11 -9.84 -7.22
C ILE A 350 -3.60 -9.82 -5.76
N ASP A 351 -2.42 -10.37 -5.52
CA ASP A 351 -1.83 -10.48 -4.18
C ASP A 351 -1.37 -9.12 -3.64
N GLU A 352 -1.18 -8.11 -4.50
CA GLU A 352 -0.83 -6.76 -4.05
C GLU A 352 -1.96 -6.11 -3.25
N ILE A 353 -3.23 -6.47 -3.49
CA ILE A 353 -4.37 -5.98 -2.70
C ILE A 353 -4.30 -6.44 -1.23
N THR A 354 -3.55 -7.50 -0.94
CA THR A 354 -3.35 -8.02 0.42
C THR A 354 -1.98 -7.67 0.99
N ASN A 355 -0.93 -7.67 0.16
CA ASN A 355 0.46 -7.58 0.61
C ASN A 355 1.05 -6.17 0.52
N ASP A 356 0.43 -5.25 -0.24
CA ASP A 356 0.84 -3.86 -0.35
C ASP A 356 -0.27 -2.95 0.21
N LEU A 357 -0.01 -2.29 1.35
CA LEU A 357 -1.00 -1.44 2.01
C LEU A 357 -1.42 -0.24 1.16
N ASP A 358 -0.50 0.28 0.32
CA ASP A 358 -0.78 1.42 -0.56
C ASP A 358 -1.77 1.02 -1.65
N VAL A 359 -1.54 -0.14 -2.27
CA VAL A 359 -2.46 -0.73 -3.25
C VAL A 359 -3.79 -1.11 -2.59
N ALA A 360 -3.76 -1.76 -1.42
CA ALA A 360 -4.95 -2.17 -0.68
C ALA A 360 -5.87 -0.99 -0.34
N MET A 361 -5.30 0.11 0.17
CA MET A 361 -6.06 1.31 0.53
C MET A 361 -6.61 2.00 -0.72
N LYS A 362 -5.76 2.23 -1.73
CA LYS A 362 -6.17 2.91 -2.96
C LYS A 362 -7.25 2.13 -3.72
N ALA A 363 -7.14 0.80 -3.80
CA ALA A 363 -8.17 -0.06 -4.38
C ALA A 363 -9.51 0.01 -3.61
N SER A 364 -9.45 0.09 -2.27
CA SER A 364 -10.64 0.25 -1.43
C SER A 364 -11.33 1.61 -1.63
N MET A 365 -10.56 2.68 -1.81
CA MET A 365 -11.11 4.00 -2.12
C MET A 365 -11.64 4.11 -3.56
N TYR A 366 -11.03 3.42 -4.53
CA TYR A 366 -11.60 3.28 -5.87
C TYR A 366 -12.98 2.62 -5.83
N TYR A 367 -13.15 1.54 -5.07
CA TYR A 367 -14.46 0.93 -4.86
C TYR A 367 -15.45 1.91 -4.21
N TRP A 368 -15.00 2.65 -3.19
CA TRP A 368 -15.84 3.64 -2.51
C TRP A 368 -16.36 4.74 -3.45
N GLY A 369 -15.46 5.27 -4.28
CA GLY A 369 -15.80 6.28 -5.29
C GLY A 369 -16.72 5.74 -6.39
N ASP A 370 -16.42 4.55 -6.93
CA ASP A 370 -17.20 3.92 -7.99
C ASP A 370 -18.66 3.63 -7.57
N ASN A 371 -18.86 3.33 -6.29
CA ASN A 371 -20.19 3.10 -5.70
C ASN A 371 -20.86 4.39 -5.18
N ALA A 372 -20.27 5.57 -5.43
CA ALA A 372 -20.79 6.88 -5.02
C ALA A 372 -21.17 6.98 -3.53
N ILE A 373 -20.43 6.28 -2.66
CA ILE A 373 -20.81 6.09 -1.25
C ILE A 373 -20.77 7.42 -0.46
N ASN A 374 -19.95 8.38 -0.90
CA ASN A 374 -19.91 9.74 -0.33
C ASN A 374 -21.29 10.40 -0.27
N LEU A 375 -22.16 10.18 -1.26
CA LEU A 375 -23.50 10.77 -1.29
C LEU A 375 -24.36 10.30 -0.12
N LEU A 376 -24.23 9.02 0.25
CA LEU A 376 -24.93 8.44 1.41
C LEU A 376 -24.32 8.93 2.73
N ALA A 377 -22.99 9.08 2.75
CA ALA A 377 -22.26 9.53 3.94
C ALA A 377 -22.61 10.98 4.32
N ASP A 378 -22.82 11.84 3.32
CA ASP A 378 -23.16 13.26 3.49
C ASP A 378 -24.52 13.48 4.18
N GLU A 379 -25.41 12.49 4.14
CA GLU A 379 -26.71 12.53 4.83
C GLU A 379 -26.61 12.25 6.35
N GLY A 380 -25.39 12.11 6.89
CA GLY A 380 -25.12 12.07 8.33
C GLY A 380 -24.86 10.68 8.90
N VAL A 381 -24.51 10.63 10.20
CA VAL A 381 -24.27 9.37 10.94
C VAL A 381 -25.56 8.89 11.61
N THR A 382 -26.46 8.32 10.79
CA THR A 382 -27.72 7.74 11.25
C THR A 382 -27.76 6.22 11.03
N ASN A 383 -28.64 5.52 11.75
CA ASN A 383 -28.86 4.09 11.54
C ASN A 383 -29.23 3.78 10.08
N ILE A 384 -30.01 4.66 9.44
CA ILE A 384 -30.41 4.51 8.03
C ILE A 384 -29.20 4.56 7.11
N GLN A 385 -28.32 5.56 7.28
CA GLN A 385 -27.17 5.71 6.39
C GLN A 385 -26.10 4.65 6.61
N VAL A 386 -25.80 4.31 7.87
CA VAL A 386 -24.89 3.20 8.15
C VAL A 386 -25.41 1.88 7.57
N ASN A 387 -26.73 1.65 7.62
CA ASN A 387 -27.34 0.46 7.02
C ASN A 387 -27.19 0.46 5.50
N LYS A 388 -27.51 1.57 4.82
CA LYS A 388 -27.40 1.67 3.35
C LYS A 388 -25.95 1.50 2.90
N ILE A 389 -25.01 2.21 3.51
CA ILE A 389 -23.58 2.15 3.19
C ILE A 389 -23.05 0.74 3.46
N GLY A 390 -23.34 0.19 4.64
CA GLY A 390 -22.93 -1.17 4.96
C GLY A 390 -23.54 -2.20 4.00
N ALA A 391 -24.77 -1.99 3.52
CA ALA A 391 -25.40 -2.90 2.57
C ALA A 391 -24.72 -2.89 1.20
N VAL A 392 -24.23 -1.72 0.76
CA VAL A 392 -23.38 -1.60 -0.44
C VAL A 392 -22.08 -2.35 -0.24
N VAL A 393 -21.35 -2.05 0.84
CA VAL A 393 -20.02 -2.62 1.13
C VAL A 393 -20.09 -4.14 1.35
N ASN A 394 -21.07 -4.62 2.11
CA ASN A 394 -21.18 -6.03 2.49
C ASN A 394 -21.99 -6.88 1.49
N GLY A 395 -22.71 -6.25 0.56
CA GLY A 395 -23.52 -6.94 -0.45
C GLY A 395 -24.81 -7.61 0.08
N THR A 396 -25.29 -7.22 1.26
CA THR A 396 -26.56 -7.71 1.85
C THR A 396 -27.24 -6.62 2.68
N ASN A 397 -28.57 -6.65 2.75
CA ASN A 397 -29.37 -5.67 3.50
C ASN A 397 -30.32 -6.38 4.49
N PRO A 398 -30.21 -6.14 5.80
CA PRO A 398 -29.17 -5.34 6.47
C PRO A 398 -27.78 -5.97 6.33
N PRO A 399 -26.69 -5.19 6.48
CA PRO A 399 -25.34 -5.71 6.41
C PRO A 399 -25.02 -6.59 7.61
N ASN A 400 -24.13 -7.55 7.40
CA ASN A 400 -23.56 -8.31 8.51
C ASN A 400 -22.85 -7.36 9.48
N ASP A 401 -22.95 -7.65 10.79
CA ASP A 401 -22.37 -6.85 11.87
C ASP A 401 -22.82 -5.36 11.86
N PHE A 402 -24.07 -5.08 11.45
CA PHE A 402 -24.64 -3.72 11.43
C PHE A 402 -24.37 -2.91 12.71
N GLU A 403 -24.58 -3.51 13.89
CA GLU A 403 -24.36 -2.81 15.18
C GLU A 403 -22.89 -2.39 15.37
N LYS A 404 -21.94 -3.24 14.95
CA LYS A 404 -20.51 -2.88 15.00
C LYS A 404 -20.17 -1.78 14.01
N ARG A 405 -20.74 -1.82 12.79
CA ARG A 405 -20.56 -0.75 11.79
C ARG A 405 -21.06 0.57 12.35
N LEU A 406 -22.23 0.57 12.97
CA LEU A 406 -22.82 1.74 13.60
C LEU A 406 -21.99 2.29 14.76
N GLU A 407 -21.52 1.40 15.64
CA GLU A 407 -20.64 1.77 16.76
C GLU A 407 -19.34 2.41 16.25
N LYS A 408 -18.65 1.76 15.31
CA LYS A 408 -17.38 2.26 14.77
C LYS A 408 -17.52 3.55 13.99
N THR A 409 -18.56 3.70 13.16
CA THR A 409 -18.82 4.97 12.47
C THR A 409 -19.12 6.10 13.46
N LYS A 410 -19.94 5.86 14.50
CA LYS A 410 -20.25 6.89 15.50
C LYS A 410 -19.01 7.29 16.31
N SER A 411 -18.23 6.31 16.74
CA SER A 411 -16.96 6.55 17.45
C SER A 411 -15.99 7.36 16.59
N ALA A 412 -15.81 6.97 15.33
CA ALA A 412 -14.98 7.71 14.38
C ALA A 412 -15.45 9.15 14.21
N TYR A 413 -16.75 9.38 14.00
CA TYR A 413 -17.27 10.73 13.85
C TYR A 413 -17.07 11.59 15.11
N GLN A 414 -17.29 11.02 16.30
CA GLN A 414 -17.09 11.73 17.56
C GLN A 414 -15.63 12.10 17.82
N ILE A 415 -14.67 11.29 17.40
CA ILE A 415 -13.23 11.55 17.56
C ILE A 415 -12.73 12.55 16.52
N LEU A 416 -13.22 12.44 15.29
CA LEU A 416 -12.78 13.28 14.16
C LEU A 416 -13.44 14.65 14.12
N ASN A 417 -14.62 14.81 14.71
CA ASN A 417 -15.38 16.08 14.70
C ASN A 417 -15.17 16.92 15.97
N LYS A 418 -14.01 16.77 16.63
CA LYS A 418 -13.52 17.62 17.72
C LYS A 418 -12.44 18.54 17.18
#